data_AF-A0A6P1Q4W4-F1
#
_entry.id   AF-A0A6P1Q4W4-F1
#
_cell.length_a   1.000
_cell.length_b   1.000
_cell.length_c   1.000
_cell.angle_alpha   90.00
_cell.angle_beta   90.00
_cell.angle_gamma   90.00
#
_symmetry.space_group_name_H-M   'P 1'
#
loop_
_entity.id
_entity.type
_entity.pdbx_description
1 polymer ?
#
loop_
_entity_poly.entity_id
_entity_poly.type
_entity_poly.pdbx_seq_one_letter_code
_entity_poly.pdbx_strand_id
1 'polypeptide(L)'
;MMTYEEIQKDSKEIINIICSSQRKIPGFFSMFGKVKYHFIIYCVLGGVSYFSLPLPKNIGLWLFFVAFGLFHWVVIFSFIATYANLSNMIGDERLKELSLVKVIARKINFYGLVWLVLLIVCGVSGIFTEWSILPLVIGNMIVTFLMAIVFNIDISRYQISSIIGAVKAVRNKSYN
;
A
#
# COMPACT_ATOMS: atom_id res chain seq x y z
N MET A 1 23.48 -3.07 0.90
CA MET A 1 22.86 -3.67 2.11
C MET A 1 23.01 -2.65 3.22
N MET A 2 22.00 -2.49 4.08
CA MET A 2 22.05 -1.57 5.24
C MET A 2 22.36 -2.41 6.49
N THR A 3 23.19 -1.91 7.40
CA THR A 3 23.58 -2.63 8.61
C THR A 3 22.62 -2.36 9.78
N TYR A 4 22.62 -3.22 10.79
CA TYR A 4 21.82 -3.00 12.01
C TYR A 4 22.28 -1.76 12.79
N GLU A 5 23.55 -1.41 12.73
CA GLU A 5 24.09 -0.19 13.36
C GLU A 5 23.52 1.07 12.68
N GLU A 6 23.47 1.10 11.34
CA GLU A 6 22.85 2.19 10.59
C GLU A 6 21.35 2.28 10.90
N ILE A 7 20.65 1.15 10.97
CA ILE A 7 19.23 1.10 11.34
C ILE A 7 19.03 1.70 12.74
N GLN A 8 19.87 1.32 13.71
CA GLN A 8 19.77 1.83 15.07
C GLN A 8 20.03 3.34 15.14
N LYS A 9 21.05 3.83 14.42
CA LYS A 9 21.38 5.25 14.34
C LYS A 9 20.23 6.07 13.76
N ASP A 10 19.76 5.70 12.57
CA ASP A 10 18.67 6.41 11.89
C ASP A 10 17.37 6.31 12.69
N SER A 11 17.10 5.17 13.35
CA SER A 11 15.93 4.99 14.22
C SER A 11 15.91 5.97 15.39
N LYS A 12 17.04 6.20 16.06
CA LYS A 12 17.13 7.18 17.16
C LYS A 12 16.82 8.59 16.67
N GLU A 13 17.36 8.95 15.51
CA GLU A 13 17.13 10.27 14.91
C GLU A 13 15.67 10.47 14.47
N ILE A 14 15.07 9.45 13.88
CA ILE A 14 13.64 9.42 13.55
C ILE A 14 12.79 9.65 14.81
N ILE A 15 13.06 8.91 15.90
CA ILE A 15 12.30 9.05 17.15
C ILE A 15 12.40 10.48 17.68
N ASN A 16 13.61 11.06 17.72
CA ASN A 16 13.83 12.42 18.20
C ASN A 16 13.04 13.44 17.36
N ILE A 17 13.09 13.34 16.03
CA ILE A 17 12.41 14.26 15.12
C ILE A 17 10.88 14.12 15.28
N ILE A 18 10.35 12.89 15.32
CA ILE A 18 8.91 12.65 15.48
C ILE A 18 8.42 13.15 16.84
N CYS A 19 9.16 12.91 17.93
CA CYS A 19 8.77 13.38 19.27
C CYS A 19 8.82 14.91 19.39
N SER A 20 9.73 15.58 18.68
CA SER A 20 9.78 17.04 18.63
C SER A 20 8.73 17.69 17.72
N SER A 21 8.00 16.88 16.94
CA SER A 21 7.09 17.35 15.90
C SER A 21 5.66 17.52 16.41
N GLN A 22 5.02 18.64 16.07
CA GLN A 22 3.59 18.87 16.33
C GLN A 22 2.67 18.37 15.20
N ARG A 23 3.16 17.46 14.33
CA ARG A 23 2.36 16.98 13.19
C ARG A 23 1.14 16.17 13.63
N LYS A 24 0.03 16.37 12.92
CA LYS A 24 -1.20 15.60 13.10
C LYS A 24 -1.02 14.19 12.53
N ILE A 25 -1.55 13.21 13.25
CA ILE A 25 -1.65 11.82 12.79
C ILE A 25 -2.55 11.81 11.54
N PRO A 26 -2.14 11.13 10.45
CA PRO A 26 -2.89 11.13 9.21
C PRO A 26 -4.20 10.36 9.40
N GLY A 27 -5.30 10.89 8.85
CA GLY A 27 -6.60 10.23 8.88
C GLY A 27 -6.66 9.05 7.90
N PHE A 28 -7.54 8.09 8.13
CA PHE A 28 -7.73 6.89 7.31
C PHE A 28 -7.84 7.21 5.80
N PHE A 29 -8.69 8.17 5.43
CA PHE A 29 -8.93 8.56 4.04
C PHE A 29 -7.80 9.35 3.40
N SER A 30 -6.87 9.93 4.18
CA SER A 30 -5.72 10.65 3.62
C SER A 30 -4.78 9.74 2.82
N MET A 31 -4.85 8.43 3.08
CA MET A 31 -4.06 7.41 2.41
C MET A 31 -4.60 7.02 1.03
N PHE A 32 -5.86 7.37 0.71
CA PHE A 32 -6.44 7.14 -0.60
C PHE A 32 -5.62 7.78 -1.73
N GLY A 33 -5.07 8.98 -1.47
CA GLY A 33 -4.23 9.70 -2.43
C GLY A 33 -2.98 8.91 -2.87
N LYS A 34 -2.52 7.94 -2.07
CA LYS A 34 -1.32 7.13 -2.36
C LYS A 34 -1.59 5.99 -3.34
N VAL A 35 -2.84 5.54 -3.45
CA VAL A 35 -3.23 4.41 -4.33
C VAL A 35 -4.34 4.78 -5.31
N LYS A 36 -4.66 6.08 -5.41
CA LYS A 36 -5.67 6.60 -6.34
C LYS A 36 -5.44 6.13 -7.78
N TYR A 37 -4.18 6.03 -8.22
CA TYR A 37 -3.86 5.61 -9.59
C TYR A 37 -4.17 4.13 -9.80
N HIS A 38 -3.81 3.26 -8.86
CA HIS A 38 -4.17 1.84 -8.91
C HIS A 38 -5.69 1.66 -8.91
N PHE A 39 -6.42 2.42 -8.07
CA PHE A 39 -7.88 2.37 -8.00
C PHE A 39 -8.54 2.85 -9.29
N ILE A 40 -8.10 3.99 -9.84
CA ILE A 40 -8.63 4.51 -11.11
C ILE A 40 -8.39 3.51 -12.24
N ILE A 41 -7.17 2.96 -12.35
CA ILE A 41 -6.82 1.98 -13.38
C ILE A 41 -7.68 0.72 -13.23
N TYR A 42 -7.88 0.25 -12.00
CA TYR A 42 -8.78 -0.86 -11.71
C TYR A 42 -10.22 -0.58 -12.19
N CYS A 43 -10.78 0.58 -11.87
CA CYS A 43 -12.13 0.97 -12.29
C CYS A 43 -12.25 1.08 -13.81
N VAL A 44 -11.24 1.66 -14.48
CA VAL A 44 -11.20 1.77 -15.94
C VAL A 44 -11.15 0.38 -16.58
N LEU A 45 -10.22 -0.50 -16.15
CA LEU A 45 -10.11 -1.86 -16.67
C LEU A 45 -11.38 -2.68 -16.39
N GLY A 46 -11.98 -2.51 -15.22
CA GLY A 46 -13.26 -3.11 -14.86
C GLY A 46 -14.37 -2.65 -15.80
N GLY A 47 -14.51 -1.35 -16.04
CA GLY A 47 -15.49 -0.81 -16.97
C GLY A 47 -15.27 -1.29 -18.42
N VAL A 48 -14.03 -1.29 -18.90
CA VAL A 48 -13.69 -1.78 -20.25
C VAL A 48 -13.98 -3.27 -20.39
N SER A 49 -13.77 -4.08 -19.35
CA SER A 49 -14.05 -5.53 -19.37
C SER A 49 -15.52 -5.87 -19.68
N TYR A 50 -16.46 -4.95 -19.40
CA TYR A 50 -17.87 -5.13 -19.74
C TYR A 50 -18.13 -5.10 -21.25
N PHE A 51 -17.43 -4.21 -21.96
CA PHE A 51 -17.57 -4.01 -23.40
C PHE A 51 -16.66 -4.92 -24.22
N SER A 52 -15.78 -5.69 -23.56
CA SER A 52 -14.79 -6.55 -24.20
C SER A 52 -15.38 -7.91 -24.54
N LEU A 53 -14.97 -8.49 -25.67
CA LEU A 53 -15.45 -9.79 -26.13
C LEU A 53 -14.68 -10.94 -25.44
N PRO A 54 -15.39 -12.02 -25.01
CA PRO A 54 -16.81 -12.25 -25.16
C PRO A 54 -17.65 -11.40 -24.19
N LEU A 55 -18.73 -10.80 -24.71
CA LEU A 55 -19.69 -10.05 -23.91
C LEU A 55 -20.17 -10.92 -22.75
N PRO A 56 -20.22 -10.39 -21.51
CA PRO A 56 -20.62 -11.17 -20.35
C PRO A 56 -22.02 -11.74 -20.58
N LYS A 57 -22.12 -13.06 -20.70
CA LYS A 57 -23.39 -13.78 -20.92
C LYS A 57 -24.39 -13.58 -19.79
N ASN A 58 -23.91 -13.18 -18.61
CA ASN A 58 -24.70 -12.90 -17.42
C ASN A 58 -24.24 -11.60 -16.76
N ILE A 59 -25.00 -10.53 -16.98
CA ILE A 59 -24.72 -9.20 -16.42
C ILE A 59 -24.75 -9.19 -14.88
N GLY A 60 -25.60 -10.01 -14.26
CA GLY A 60 -25.69 -10.12 -12.81
C GLY A 60 -24.40 -10.69 -12.20
N LEU A 61 -23.82 -11.69 -12.84
CA LEU A 61 -22.54 -12.26 -12.42
C LEU A 61 -21.40 -11.24 -12.56
N TRP A 62 -21.38 -10.47 -13.65
CA TRP A 62 -20.39 -9.40 -13.83
C TRP A 62 -20.53 -8.31 -12.76
N LEU A 63 -21.76 -7.83 -12.49
CA LEU A 63 -22.03 -6.85 -11.44
C LEU A 63 -21.62 -7.35 -10.05
N PHE A 64 -21.86 -8.63 -9.75
CA PHE A 64 -21.40 -9.25 -8.52
C PHE A 64 -19.87 -9.18 -8.37
N PHE A 65 -19.12 -9.52 -9.42
CA PHE A 65 -17.66 -9.43 -9.39
C PHE A 65 -17.13 -7.99 -9.30
N VAL A 66 -17.78 -7.03 -9.96
CA VAL A 66 -17.47 -5.60 -9.78
C VAL A 66 -17.67 -5.19 -8.33
N ALA A 67 -18.84 -5.49 -7.75
CA ALA A 67 -19.15 -5.15 -6.37
C ALA A 67 -18.18 -5.81 -5.38
N PHE A 68 -17.88 -7.09 -5.57
CA PHE A 68 -16.92 -7.82 -4.76
C PHE A 68 -15.51 -7.22 -4.87
N GLY A 69 -15.09 -6.87 -6.07
CA GLY A 69 -13.80 -6.22 -6.31
C GLY A 69 -13.71 -4.82 -5.67
N LEU A 70 -14.77 -4.02 -5.74
CA LEU A 70 -14.86 -2.73 -5.03
C LEU A 70 -14.86 -2.90 -3.52
N PHE A 71 -15.51 -3.94 -2.99
CA PHE A 71 -15.41 -4.29 -1.57
C PHE A 71 -13.97 -4.66 -1.18
N HIS A 72 -13.28 -5.46 -2.01
CA HIS A 72 -11.88 -5.79 -1.78
C HIS A 72 -10.99 -4.53 -1.71
N TRP A 73 -11.28 -3.48 -2.47
CA TRP A 73 -10.57 -2.19 -2.35
C TRP A 73 -10.68 -1.55 -0.96
N VAL A 74 -11.77 -1.77 -0.22
CA VAL A 74 -11.89 -1.33 1.18
C VAL A 74 -10.85 -2.04 2.06
N VAL A 75 -10.59 -3.32 1.82
CA VAL A 75 -9.56 -4.10 2.51
C VAL A 75 -8.17 -3.55 2.19
N ILE A 76 -7.90 -3.27 0.91
CA ILE A 76 -6.64 -2.66 0.45
C ILE A 76 -6.40 -1.31 1.13
N PHE A 77 -7.42 -0.44 1.18
CA PHE A 77 -7.31 0.85 1.85
C PHE A 77 -7.03 0.69 3.35
N SER A 78 -7.66 -0.28 4.01
CA SER A 78 -7.42 -0.57 5.42
C SER A 78 -5.99 -1.01 5.67
N PHE A 79 -5.45 -1.88 4.82
CA PHE A 79 -4.06 -2.31 4.88
C PHE A 79 -3.08 -1.15 4.71
N ILE A 80 -3.30 -0.29 3.72
CA ILE A 80 -2.43 0.87 3.48
C ILE A 80 -2.52 1.87 4.63
N ALA A 81 -3.70 2.04 5.24
CA ALA A 81 -3.88 2.90 6.40
C ALA A 81 -3.03 2.45 7.60
N THR A 82 -2.75 1.16 7.76
CA THR A 82 -1.81 0.66 8.78
C THR A 82 -0.39 1.23 8.59
N TYR A 83 -0.02 1.59 7.37
CA TYR A 83 1.29 2.16 7.02
C TYR A 83 1.28 3.70 6.91
N ALA A 84 0.26 4.37 7.43
CA ALA A 84 0.14 5.82 7.33
C ALA A 84 1.29 6.58 8.05
N ASN A 85 1.73 6.08 9.21
CA ASN A 85 2.86 6.65 9.94
C ASN A 85 4.16 6.60 9.13
N LEU A 86 4.38 5.48 8.45
CA LEU A 86 5.55 5.26 7.60
C LEU A 86 5.52 6.15 6.35
N SER A 87 4.34 6.36 5.77
CA SER A 87 4.17 7.32 4.68
C SER A 87 4.42 8.76 5.10
N ASN A 88 4.06 9.12 6.34
CA ASN A 88 4.37 10.43 6.90
C ASN A 88 5.87 10.63 7.13
N MET A 89 6.58 9.59 7.59
CA MET A 89 8.04 9.63 7.73
C MET A 89 8.72 9.92 6.38
N ILE A 90 8.26 9.27 5.31
CA ILE A 90 8.79 9.49 3.94
C ILE A 90 8.46 10.88 3.41
N GLY A 91 7.34 11.46 3.86
CA GLY A 91 6.93 12.81 3.46
C GLY A 91 7.75 13.93 4.10
N ASP A 92 8.47 13.67 5.21
CA ASP A 92 9.19 14.69 5.97
C ASP A 92 10.59 14.98 5.39
N GLU A 93 10.84 16.23 5.00
CA GLU A 93 12.13 16.66 4.46
C GLU A 93 13.29 16.43 5.43
N ARG A 94 13.04 16.56 6.74
CA ARG A 94 14.06 16.30 7.77
C ARG A 94 14.43 14.82 7.87
N LEU A 95 13.53 13.92 7.48
CA LEU A 95 13.71 12.48 7.55
C LEU A 95 14.11 11.86 6.22
N LYS A 96 13.79 12.51 5.10
CA LYS A 96 14.10 12.03 3.74
C LYS A 96 15.59 11.81 3.50
N GLU A 97 16.46 12.50 4.22
CA GLU A 97 17.91 12.35 4.08
C GLU A 97 18.46 11.07 4.72
N LEU A 98 17.74 10.52 5.71
CA LEU A 98 18.13 9.32 6.42
C LEU A 98 18.12 8.10 5.50
N SER A 99 19.14 7.27 5.64
CA SER A 99 19.35 6.10 4.79
C SER A 99 18.20 5.09 4.93
N LEU A 100 17.71 4.89 6.15
CA LEU A 100 16.58 4.03 6.47
C LEU A 100 15.31 4.47 5.73
N VAL A 101 14.99 5.76 5.78
CA VAL A 101 13.81 6.34 5.14
C VAL A 101 13.89 6.23 3.63
N LYS A 102 15.07 6.48 3.05
CA LYS A 102 15.33 6.28 1.61
C LYS A 102 15.12 4.82 1.18
N VAL A 103 15.61 3.86 1.95
CA VAL A 103 15.45 2.42 1.66
C VAL A 103 13.98 2.02 1.73
N ILE A 104 13.27 2.44 2.78
CA ILE A 104 11.83 2.16 2.94
C ILE A 104 11.03 2.80 1.79
N ALA A 105 11.29 4.07 1.46
CA ALA A 105 10.62 4.76 0.36
C ALA A 105 10.82 4.04 -0.98
N ARG A 106 12.06 3.60 -1.25
CA ARG A 106 12.38 2.83 -2.45
C ARG A 106 11.61 1.52 -2.51
N LYS A 107 11.49 0.81 -1.38
CA LYS A 107 10.72 -0.43 -1.31
C LYS A 107 9.24 -0.17 -1.58
N ILE A 108 8.61 0.78 -0.89
CA ILE A 108 7.19 1.11 -1.15
C ILE A 108 6.95 1.42 -2.63
N ASN A 109 7.80 2.25 -3.23
CA ASN A 109 7.66 2.60 -4.64
C ASN A 109 7.84 1.37 -5.54
N PHE A 110 8.81 0.51 -5.25
CA PHE A 110 9.04 -0.73 -5.99
C PHE A 110 7.86 -1.70 -5.89
N TYR A 111 7.42 -2.05 -4.68
CA TYR A 111 6.26 -2.93 -4.48
C TYR A 111 4.98 -2.34 -5.04
N GLY A 112 4.78 -1.02 -4.89
CA GLY A 112 3.66 -0.31 -5.49
C GLY A 112 3.66 -0.36 -7.01
N LEU A 113 4.82 -0.20 -7.65
CA LEU A 113 4.97 -0.30 -9.10
C LEU A 113 4.75 -1.74 -9.60
N VAL A 114 5.35 -2.73 -8.94
CA VAL A 114 5.17 -4.15 -9.28
C VAL A 114 3.69 -4.53 -9.17
N TRP A 115 3.03 -4.11 -8.08
CA TRP A 115 1.60 -4.34 -7.92
C TRP A 115 0.78 -3.66 -9.02
N LEU A 116 1.13 -2.42 -9.41
CA LEU A 116 0.45 -1.73 -10.50
C LEU A 116 0.56 -2.50 -11.82
N VAL A 117 1.76 -2.96 -12.16
CA VAL A 117 2.01 -3.73 -13.39
C VAL A 117 1.19 -5.02 -13.38
N LEU A 118 1.19 -5.76 -12.27
CA LEU A 118 0.41 -6.99 -12.15
C LEU A 118 -1.09 -6.73 -12.24
N LEU A 119 -1.59 -5.64 -11.65
CA LEU A 119 -2.98 -5.21 -11.76
C LEU A 119 -3.36 -4.93 -13.22
N ILE A 120 -2.49 -4.24 -13.97
CA ILE A 120 -2.69 -3.98 -15.40
C ILE A 120 -2.71 -5.30 -16.18
N VAL A 121 -1.75 -6.20 -15.93
CA VAL A 121 -1.69 -7.52 -16.58
C VAL A 121 -2.98 -8.31 -16.31
N CYS A 122 -3.46 -8.33 -15.06
CA CYS A 122 -4.74 -8.95 -14.71
C CYS A 122 -5.91 -8.33 -15.47
N GLY A 123 -6.01 -6.99 -15.54
CA GLY A 123 -7.10 -6.33 -16.27
C GLY A 123 -7.04 -6.55 -17.78
N VAL A 124 -5.85 -6.46 -18.37
CA VAL A 124 -5.62 -6.74 -19.80
C VAL A 124 -5.97 -8.20 -20.12
N SER A 125 -5.54 -9.15 -19.30
CA SER A 125 -5.92 -10.55 -19.49
C SER A 125 -7.44 -10.75 -19.43
N GLY A 126 -8.15 -10.02 -18.57
CA GLY A 126 -9.60 -10.06 -18.50
C GLY A 126 -10.30 -9.49 -19.74
N ILE A 127 -9.71 -8.47 -20.36
CA ILE A 127 -10.22 -7.85 -21.60
C ILE A 127 -10.08 -8.79 -22.80
N PHE A 128 -9.00 -9.56 -22.88
CA PHE A 128 -8.67 -10.39 -24.06
C PHE A 128 -9.01 -11.87 -23.91
N THR A 129 -9.62 -12.30 -22.81
CA THR A 129 -9.95 -13.71 -22.57
C THR A 129 -11.42 -13.90 -22.24
N GLU A 130 -11.90 -15.14 -22.36
CA GLU A 130 -13.27 -15.51 -22.00
C GLU A 130 -13.60 -15.36 -20.51
N TRP A 131 -12.57 -15.09 -19.70
CA TRP A 131 -12.66 -14.95 -18.25
C TRP A 131 -13.18 -13.57 -17.83
N SER A 132 -13.31 -12.63 -18.78
CA SER A 132 -13.89 -11.30 -18.57
C SER A 132 -13.28 -10.62 -17.33
N ILE A 133 -14.09 -10.16 -16.37
CA ILE A 133 -13.59 -9.44 -15.19
C ILE A 133 -12.88 -10.33 -14.14
N LEU A 134 -12.99 -11.67 -14.22
CA LEU A 134 -12.44 -12.55 -13.17
C LEU A 134 -10.94 -12.37 -12.92
N PRO A 135 -10.07 -12.33 -13.95
CA PRO A 135 -8.63 -12.16 -13.73
C PRO A 135 -8.32 -10.83 -13.04
N LEU A 136 -9.06 -9.76 -13.38
CA LEU A 136 -8.90 -8.46 -12.72
C LEU A 136 -9.30 -8.53 -11.24
N VAL A 137 -10.39 -9.20 -10.89
CA VAL A 137 -10.91 -9.24 -9.52
C VAL A 137 -10.13 -10.24 -8.66
N ILE A 138 -10.14 -11.52 -9.06
CA ILE A 138 -9.52 -12.61 -8.31
C ILE A 138 -7.99 -12.54 -8.41
N GLY A 139 -7.45 -12.24 -9.59
CA GLY A 139 -6.01 -12.07 -9.78
C GLY A 139 -5.46 -10.90 -8.96
N ASN A 140 -6.10 -9.73 -9.00
CA ASN A 140 -5.71 -8.60 -8.15
C ASN A 140 -5.81 -8.96 -6.66
N MET A 141 -6.84 -9.70 -6.25
CA MET A 141 -6.96 -10.16 -4.86
C MET A 141 -5.77 -11.03 -4.44
N ILE A 142 -5.46 -12.09 -5.20
CA ILE A 142 -4.35 -12.99 -4.90
C ILE A 142 -3.01 -12.22 -4.90
N VAL A 143 -2.77 -11.42 -5.93
CA VAL A 143 -1.55 -10.60 -6.04
C VAL A 143 -1.43 -9.66 -4.86
N THR A 144 -2.52 -9.00 -4.46
CA THR A 144 -2.49 -8.05 -3.34
C THR A 144 -2.15 -8.75 -2.03
N PHE A 145 -2.73 -9.92 -1.74
CA PHE A 145 -2.38 -10.68 -0.54
C PHE A 145 -0.93 -11.15 -0.55
N LEU A 146 -0.44 -11.72 -1.66
CA LEU A 146 0.95 -12.16 -1.77
C LEU A 146 1.92 -10.98 -1.62
N MET A 147 1.65 -9.87 -2.30
CA MET A 147 2.46 -8.65 -2.21
C MET A 147 2.43 -8.07 -0.80
N ALA A 148 1.28 -8.06 -0.13
CA ALA A 148 1.17 -7.64 1.25
C ALA A 148 2.06 -8.50 2.16
N ILE A 149 2.00 -9.83 2.05
CA ILE A 149 2.83 -10.74 2.85
C ILE A 149 4.32 -10.49 2.60
N VAL A 150 4.74 -10.48 1.34
CA VAL A 150 6.16 -10.27 0.98
C VAL A 150 6.64 -8.90 1.46
N PHE A 151 5.83 -7.85 1.26
CA PHE A 151 6.14 -6.51 1.74
C PHE A 151 6.27 -6.45 3.26
N ASN A 152 5.36 -7.08 4.01
CA ASN A 152 5.45 -7.15 5.48
C ASN A 152 6.74 -7.84 5.92
N ILE A 153 7.07 -8.98 5.32
CA ILE A 153 8.30 -9.74 5.65
C ILE A 153 9.53 -8.89 5.34
N ASP A 154 9.57 -8.21 4.19
CA ASP A 154 10.70 -7.38 3.80
C ASP A 154 10.86 -6.14 4.69
N ILE A 155 9.75 -5.44 4.96
CA ILE A 155 9.74 -4.24 5.81
C ILE A 155 10.03 -4.56 7.28
N SER A 156 9.59 -5.70 7.80
CA SER A 156 9.84 -6.09 9.20
C SER A 156 11.33 -6.19 9.55
N ARG A 157 12.20 -6.47 8.56
CA ARG A 157 13.66 -6.50 8.73
C ARG A 157 14.25 -5.16 9.14
N TYR A 158 13.53 -4.07 8.90
CA TYR A 158 13.92 -2.69 9.23
C TYR A 158 13.40 -2.22 10.59
N GLN A 159 12.79 -3.09 11.40
CA GLN A 159 12.38 -2.84 12.79
C GLN A 159 11.48 -1.60 13.00
N ILE A 160 10.64 -1.30 12.00
CA ILE A 160 9.77 -0.11 12.00
C ILE A 160 8.75 -0.14 13.15
N SER A 161 8.27 -1.33 13.51
CA SER A 161 7.39 -1.52 14.67
C SER A 161 8.04 -1.05 15.97
N SER A 162 9.35 -1.28 16.14
CA SER A 162 10.12 -0.82 17.29
C SER A 162 10.23 0.71 17.34
N ILE A 163 10.41 1.37 16.19
CA ILE A 163 10.43 2.84 16.08
C ILE A 163 9.09 3.42 16.54
N ILE A 164 7.97 2.88 16.02
CA ILE A 164 6.62 3.33 16.38
C ILE A 164 6.34 3.08 17.87
N GLY A 165 6.76 1.93 18.40
CA GLY A 165 6.63 1.59 19.82
C GLY A 165 7.43 2.55 20.72
N ALA A 166 8.66 2.88 20.34
CA ALA A 166 9.51 3.81 21.07
C ALA A 166 8.92 5.23 21.09
N VAL A 167 8.42 5.73 19.95
CA VAL A 167 7.72 7.02 19.88
C VAL A 167 6.52 7.06 20.83
N LYS A 168 5.71 6.00 20.85
CA LYS A 168 4.54 5.91 21.76
C LYS A 168 4.96 5.93 23.23
N ALA A 169 6.02 5.20 23.59
CA ALA A 169 6.53 5.16 24.96
C ALA A 169 7.08 6.51 25.44
N VAL A 170 7.88 7.19 24.60
CA VAL A 170 8.43 8.52 24.93
C VAL A 170 7.31 9.54 25.10
N ARG A 171 6.31 9.52 24.22
CA ARG A 171 5.16 10.43 24.30
C ARG A 171 4.38 10.21 25.61
N ASN A 172 4.07 8.96 25.97
CA ASN A 172 3.35 8.67 27.21
C ASN A 172 4.12 9.11 28.46
N LYS A 173 5.46 9.03 28.45
CA LYS A 173 6.30 9.51 29.55
C LYS A 173 6.33 11.04 29.67
N SER A 174 6.04 11.77 28.60
CA SER A 174 5.97 13.25 28.63
C SER A 174 4.62 13.78 29.17
N TYR A 175 3.61 12.93 29.33
CA TYR A 175 2.29 13.30 29.86
C TYR A 175 2.06 12.84 31.31
N ASN A 176 3.00 12.09 31.89
CA ASN A 176 3.06 11.74 33.32
C ASN A 176 4.17 12.55 34.00
#